data_AF-A0AAV5NJG4-F1
#
_entry.id   AF-A0AAV5NJG4-F1
#
_cell.length_a   1.000
_cell.length_b   1.000
_cell.length_c   1.000
_cell.angle_alpha   90.00
_cell.angle_beta   90.00
_cell.angle_gamma   90.00
#
_symmetry.space_group_name_H-M   'P 1'
#
loop_
_entity.id
_entity.type
_entity.pdbx_description
1 polymer ?
#
loop_
_entity_poly.entity_id
_entity_poly.type
_entity_poly.pdbx_seq_one_letter_code
_entity_poly.pdbx_strand_id
1 'polypeptide(L)'
;MTGSNRLAGLRARPKDESVQQTKLVDAVGEAHGFLDRTPRRKPGRKPSPRTYQIHPKIMPEIGDAIAAEAERLGITQGALIEIMWRSYSNQK
;
A
#
# COMPACT_ATOMS: atom_id res chain seq x y z
N MET A 1 23.32 3.68 41.35
CA MET A 1 22.25 4.60 40.92
C MET A 1 21.32 4.86 42.08
N THR A 2 21.49 5.97 42.78
CA THR A 2 20.68 6.32 43.96
C THR A 2 19.34 6.86 43.48
N GLY A 3 18.33 5.98 43.40
CA GLY A 3 16.98 6.33 42.97
C GLY A 3 16.34 7.30 43.96
N SER A 4 16.04 8.52 43.51
CA SER A 4 15.36 9.54 44.32
C SER A 4 13.95 9.05 44.69
N ASN A 5 13.74 8.71 45.96
CA ASN A 5 12.46 8.19 46.47
C ASN A 5 11.42 9.32 46.70
N ARG A 6 11.28 10.23 45.73
CA ARG A 6 10.38 11.40 45.81
C ARG A 6 8.89 11.05 45.67
N LEU A 7 8.58 9.79 45.33
CA LEU A 7 7.22 9.35 45.00
C LEU A 7 6.55 8.53 46.12
N ALA A 8 7.30 8.06 47.12
CA ALA A 8 6.80 7.12 48.14
C ALA A 8 5.71 7.65 49.09
N GLY A 9 5.40 8.96 49.06
CA GLY A 9 4.36 9.57 49.91
C GLY A 9 3.12 10.05 49.16
N LEU A 10 3.08 9.92 47.83
CA LEU A 10 1.96 10.44 47.03
C LEU A 10 0.85 9.38 46.95
N ARG A 11 -0.39 9.80 47.24
CA ARG A 11 -1.57 8.96 47.01
C ARG A 11 -1.76 8.77 45.51
N ALA A 12 -1.43 7.57 45.01
CA ALA A 12 -1.79 7.16 43.66
C ALA A 12 -3.24 6.63 43.65
N ARG A 13 -4.02 7.05 42.66
CA ARG A 13 -5.27 6.38 42.28
C ARG A 13 -5.18 5.99 40.81
N PRO A 14 -5.73 4.83 40.42
CA PRO A 14 -5.90 4.49 39.00
C PRO A 14 -6.73 5.59 38.33
N LYS A 15 -6.30 6.02 37.14
CA LYS A 15 -7.14 6.88 36.30
C LYS A 15 -8.17 6.00 35.60
N ASP A 16 -9.34 6.57 35.35
CA ASP A 16 -10.34 5.91 34.50
C ASP A 16 -9.84 5.95 33.04
N GLU A 17 -9.63 4.77 32.46
CA GLU A 17 -9.14 4.57 31.09
C GLU A 17 -10.27 4.18 30.11
N SER A 18 -11.53 4.37 30.50
CA SER A 18 -12.65 4.11 29.60
C SER A 18 -12.59 4.98 28.35
N VAL A 19 -13.01 4.43 27.22
CA VAL A 19 -13.00 5.12 25.91
C VAL A 19 -13.78 6.44 25.96
N GLN A 20 -14.84 6.50 26.77
CA GLN A 20 -15.65 7.72 26.94
C GLN A 20 -14.86 8.80 27.68
N GLN A 21 -14.16 8.42 28.77
CA GLN A 21 -13.35 9.35 29.54
C GLN A 21 -12.16 9.89 28.72
N THR A 22 -11.50 9.04 27.94
CA THR A 22 -10.41 9.47 27.05
C THR A 22 -10.89 10.48 26.01
N LYS A 23 -12.03 10.25 25.37
CA LYS A 23 -12.62 11.20 24.40
C LYS A 23 -12.96 12.55 25.03
N LEU A 24 -13.48 12.56 26.26
CA LEU A 24 -13.77 13.79 26.99
C LEU A 24 -12.50 14.58 27.29
N VAL A 25 -11.44 13.90 27.74
CA VAL A 25 -10.14 14.52 28.00
C VAL A 25 -9.53 15.07 26.73
N ASP A 26 -9.60 14.34 25.61
CA ASP A 26 -9.10 14.79 24.31
C ASP A 26 -9.85 16.05 23.83
N ALA A 27 -11.18 16.08 23.96
CA ALA A 27 -12.00 17.22 23.55
C ALA A 27 -11.69 18.49 24.38
N VAL A 28 -11.49 18.35 25.70
CA VAL A 28 -11.06 19.45 26.57
C VAL A 28 -9.63 19.89 26.22
N GLY A 29 -8.74 18.95 25.93
CA GLY A 29 -7.38 19.23 25.48
C GLY A 29 -7.37 20.07 24.20
N GLU A 30 -8.15 19.66 23.20
CA GLU A 30 -8.30 20.38 21.93
C GLU A 30 -8.86 21.79 22.12
N ALA A 31 -9.88 21.95 22.97
CA ALA A 31 -10.44 23.26 23.31
C ALA A 31 -9.41 24.22 23.96
N HIS A 32 -8.42 23.67 24.66
CA HIS A 32 -7.30 24.41 25.25
C HIS A 32 -6.05 24.46 24.36
N GLY A 33 -6.13 23.98 23.11
CA GLY A 33 -5.04 24.02 22.14
C GLY A 33 -4.02 22.89 22.28
N PHE A 34 -4.28 21.88 23.11
CA PHE A 34 -3.52 20.63 23.16
C PHE A 34 -3.95 19.72 22.01
N LEU A 35 -3.39 19.99 20.82
CA LEU A 35 -3.60 19.18 19.64
C LEU A 35 -2.75 17.90 19.70
N ASP A 36 -3.35 16.76 19.36
CA ASP A 36 -2.65 15.50 19.16
C ASP A 36 -1.65 15.62 17.98
N ARG A 37 -0.35 15.54 18.30
CA ARG A 37 0.76 15.61 17.34
C ARG A 37 1.30 14.23 16.95
N THR A 38 0.63 13.14 17.34
CA THR A 38 1.09 11.81 16.94
C THR A 38 1.09 11.71 15.41
N PRO A 39 2.14 11.15 14.79
CA PRO A 39 2.20 11.01 13.34
C PRO A 39 1.08 10.09 12.85
N ARG A 40 -0.04 10.66 12.40
CA ARG A 40 -1.09 9.90 11.74
C ARG A 40 -0.52 9.38 10.42
N ARG A 41 -0.66 8.08 10.19
CA ARG A 41 -0.19 7.42 8.96
C ARG A 41 -0.83 8.16 7.78
N LYS A 42 -0.01 8.82 6.94
CA LYS A 42 -0.50 9.44 5.70
C LYS A 42 -1.30 8.38 4.92
N PRO A 43 -2.51 8.68 4.42
CA PRO A 43 -3.22 7.75 3.55
C PRO A 43 -2.28 7.33 2.43
N GLY A 44 -1.99 6.04 2.35
CA GLY A 44 -1.11 5.49 1.32
C GLY A 44 -1.66 5.77 -0.09
N ARG A 45 -0.83 5.55 -1.10
CA ARG A 45 -1.27 5.61 -2.51
C ARG A 45 -2.42 4.64 -2.72
N LYS A 46 -3.51 5.08 -3.36
CA LYS A 46 -4.62 4.21 -3.76
C LYS A 46 -4.07 3.01 -4.55
N PRO A 47 -4.60 1.79 -4.33
CA PRO A 47 -4.18 0.63 -5.10
C PRO A 47 -4.37 0.91 -6.60
N SER A 48 -3.38 0.54 -7.41
CA SER A 48 -3.48 0.67 -8.87
C SER A 48 -4.66 -0.17 -9.38
N PRO A 49 -5.45 0.30 -10.34
CA PRO A 49 -6.41 -0.55 -11.04
C PRO A 49 -5.74 -1.83 -11.54
N ARG A 50 -6.47 -2.96 -11.55
CA ARG A 50 -5.98 -4.24 -12.11
C ARG A 50 -6.00 -4.17 -13.64
N THR A 51 -5.19 -3.30 -14.22
CA THR A 51 -5.16 -2.97 -15.66
C THR A 51 -4.45 -4.01 -16.53
N TYR A 52 -4.03 -5.15 -15.96
CA TYR A 52 -3.18 -6.16 -16.63
C TYR A 52 -1.90 -5.56 -17.27
N GLN A 53 -1.51 -4.35 -16.85
CA GLN A 53 -0.27 -3.72 -17.25
C GLN A 53 0.86 -4.41 -16.51
N ILE A 54 1.42 -5.43 -17.14
CA ILE A 54 2.53 -6.20 -16.64
C ILE A 54 3.80 -5.70 -17.33
N HIS A 55 4.86 -5.48 -16.55
CA HIS A 55 6.15 -5.12 -17.13
C HIS A 55 6.67 -6.30 -17.97
N PRO A 56 7.20 -6.09 -19.18
CA PRO A 56 7.66 -7.18 -20.06
C PRO A 56 8.63 -8.18 -19.40
N LYS A 57 9.43 -7.72 -18.44
CA LYS A 57 10.33 -8.54 -17.59
C LYS A 57 9.63 -9.63 -16.77
N ILE A 58 8.31 -9.60 -16.63
CA ILE A 58 7.56 -10.61 -15.88
C ILE A 58 7.34 -11.88 -16.71
N MET A 59 7.45 -11.82 -18.05
CA MET A 59 7.31 -12.96 -18.96
C MET A 59 8.40 -12.95 -20.05
N PRO A 60 9.69 -12.97 -19.68
CA PRO A 60 10.80 -12.84 -20.63
C PRO A 60 10.80 -13.96 -21.68
N GLU A 61 10.51 -15.19 -21.28
CA GLU A 61 10.47 -16.35 -22.17
C GLU A 61 9.41 -16.23 -23.28
N ILE A 62 8.29 -15.55 -23.00
CA ILE A 62 7.25 -15.30 -23.99
C ILE A 62 7.68 -14.22 -24.98
N GLY A 63 8.34 -13.16 -24.49
CA GLY A 63 8.92 -12.13 -25.35
C GLY A 63 9.94 -12.70 -26.32
N ASP A 64 10.84 -13.56 -25.83
CA ASP A 64 11.85 -14.23 -26.65
C ASP A 64 11.22 -15.17 -27.69
N ALA A 65 10.19 -15.92 -27.31
CA ALA A 65 9.47 -16.79 -28.25
C ALA A 65 8.76 -15.99 -29.35
N ILE A 66 8.12 -14.87 -29.02
CA ILE A 66 7.48 -13.98 -30.00
C ILE A 66 8.52 -13.40 -30.96
N ALA A 67 9.68 -12.98 -30.43
CA ALA A 67 10.76 -12.44 -31.25
C ALA A 67 11.30 -13.48 -32.24
N ALA A 68 11.60 -14.69 -31.76
CA ALA A 68 12.13 -15.79 -32.57
C ALA A 68 11.13 -16.22 -33.67
N GLU A 69 9.83 -16.28 -33.35
CA GLU A 69 8.82 -16.67 -34.33
C GLU A 69 8.60 -15.57 -35.39
N ALA A 70 8.63 -14.30 -34.99
CA ALA A 70 8.54 -13.18 -35.92
C ALA A 70 9.73 -13.17 -36.90
N GLU A 71 10.94 -13.43 -36.40
CA GLU A 71 12.15 -13.57 -37.21
C GLU A 71 12.05 -14.75 -38.17
N ARG A 72 11.63 -15.93 -37.69
CA ARG A 72 11.44 -17.15 -38.50
C ARG A 72 10.47 -16.91 -39.67
N LEU A 73 9.46 -16.07 -39.47
CA LEU A 73 8.46 -15.72 -40.48
C LEU A 73 8.85 -14.51 -41.35
N GLY A 74 9.94 -13.80 -41.01
CA GLY A 74 10.36 -12.59 -41.72
C GLY A 74 9.40 -11.41 -41.54
N ILE A 75 8.70 -11.33 -40.41
CA ILE A 75 7.74 -10.26 -40.11
C ILE A 75 8.12 -9.51 -38.83
N THR A 76 7.45 -8.38 -38.58
CA THR A 76 7.63 -7.64 -37.32
C THR A 76 6.85 -8.33 -36.19
N GLN A 77 7.33 -8.18 -34.95
CA GLN A 77 6.63 -8.70 -33.76
C GLN A 77 5.19 -8.16 -33.65
N GLY A 78 4.96 -6.89 -34.04
CA GLY A 78 3.62 -6.30 -34.07
C GLY A 78 2.68 -7.01 -35.05
N ALA A 79 3.16 -7.32 -36.25
CA ALA A 79 2.37 -8.07 -37.23
C ALA A 79 2.06 -9.50 -36.75
N LEU A 80 3.01 -10.15 -36.09
CA LEU A 80 2.79 -11.46 -35.46
C LEU A 80 1.69 -11.38 -34.39
N ILE A 81 1.71 -10.36 -33.53
CA ILE A 81 0.70 -10.14 -32.49
C ILE A 81 -0.69 -9.96 -33.11
N GLU A 82 -0.83 -9.23 -34.23
CA GLU A 82 -2.10 -9.07 -34.93
C GLU A 82 -2.65 -10.41 -35.46
N ILE A 83 -1.77 -11.27 -36.01
CA ILE A 83 -2.14 -12.61 -36.48
C ILE A 83 -2.59 -13.49 -35.30
N MET A 84 -1.84 -13.47 -34.20
CA MET A 84 -2.19 -14.18 -32.97
C MET A 84 -3.54 -13.71 -32.43
N TRP A 85 -3.80 -12.40 -32.44
CA TRP A 85 -5.07 -11.83 -31.99
C TRP A 85 -6.25 -12.27 -32.85
N ARG A 86 -6.09 -12.32 -34.18
CA ARG A 86 -7.12 -12.87 -35.10
C ARG A 86 -7.42 -14.33 -34.77
N SER A 87 -6.39 -15.15 -34.58
CA SER A 87 -6.55 -16.57 -34.21
C SER A 87 -7.27 -16.73 -32.87
N TYR A 88 -6.86 -15.97 -31.85
CA TYR A 88 -7.50 -15.97 -30.53
C TYR A 88 -8.97 -15.53 -30.60
N SER A 89 -9.27 -14.50 -31.39
CA SER A 89 -10.63 -13.98 -31.54
C SER A 89 -11.55 -14.96 -32.26
N ASN A 90 -11.02 -15.78 -33.18
CA ASN A 90 -11.78 -16.81 -33.88
C ASN A 90 -12.04 -18.07 -33.03
N GLN A 91 -11.31 -18.25 -31.92
CA GLN A 91 -11.49 -19.35 -30.98
C GLN A 91 -12.50 -19.02 -29.86
N LYS A 92 -12.93 -17.76 -29.76
CA LYS A 92 -14.04 -17.33 -28.91
C LYS A 92 -15.39 -17.55 -29.59
#